data_AF-A0A1V0PIQ8-F1
#
_entry.id   AF-A0A1V0PIQ8-F1
#
_cell.length_a   1.000
_cell.length_b   1.000
_cell.length_c   1.000
_cell.angle_alpha   90.00
_cell.angle_beta   90.00
_cell.angle_gamma   90.00
#
_symmetry.space_group_name_H-M   'P 1'
#
loop_
_entity.id
_entity.type
_entity.pdbx_description
1 polymer ?
#
loop_
_entity_poly.entity_id
_entity_poly.type
_entity_poly.pdbx_seq_one_letter_code
_entity_poly.pdbx_strand_id
1 'polypeptide(L)' 'MAEIIENTKKILEVILNLKEGEVMSYRDVAHLAGLSNGARQVSRVLHSMSKKYGLPW' A
#
# COMPACT_ATOMS: atom_id res chain seq x y z
N MET A 1 11.62 -10.02 -13.02
CA MET A 1 10.90 -8.90 -12.38
C MET A 1 9.70 -9.52 -11.68
N ALA A 2 9.60 -9.45 -10.35
CA ALA A 2 8.53 -10.14 -9.63
C ALA A 2 7.17 -9.67 -10.16
N GLU A 3 6.32 -10.60 -10.59
CA GLU A 3 4.98 -10.32 -11.06
C GLU A 3 4.18 -9.75 -9.88
N ILE A 4 3.96 -8.44 -9.90
CA ILE A 4 3.20 -7.77 -8.84
C ILE A 4 1.73 -7.92 -9.21
N ILE A 5 0.98 -8.58 -8.34
CA ILE A 5 -0.48 -8.68 -8.42
C ILE A 5 -1.06 -7.27 -8.49
N GLU A 6 -2.07 -7.07 -9.34
CA GLU A 6 -2.70 -5.77 -9.62
C GLU A 6 -3.08 -4.99 -8.35
N ASN A 7 -3.66 -5.69 -7.36
CA ASN A 7 -4.05 -5.08 -6.08
C ASN A 7 -2.86 -4.51 -5.31
N THR A 8 -1.70 -5.15 -5.37
CA THR A 8 -0.48 -4.67 -4.71
C THR A 8 0.04 -3.40 -5.37
N LYS A 9 -0.06 -3.29 -6.71
CA LYS A 9 0.33 -2.07 -7.43
C LYS A 9 -0.53 -0.88 -7.00
N LYS A 10 -1.84 -1.06 -6.97
CA LYS A 10 -2.79 -0.02 -6.52
C LYS A 10 -2.52 0.44 -5.09
N ILE A 11 -2.23 -0.49 -4.17
CA ILE A 11 -1.85 -0.16 -2.80
C ILE A 11 -0.55 0.66 -2.77
N LEU A 12 0.47 0.26 -3.55
CA LEU A 12 1.74 0.98 -3.61
C LEU A 12 1.56 2.39 -4.17
N GLU A 13 0.75 2.57 -5.21
CA GLU A 13 0.43 3.88 -5.78
C GLU A 13 -0.21 4.81 -4.74
N VAL A 14 -1.14 4.31 -3.92
CA VAL A 14 -1.75 5.12 -2.86
C VAL A 14 -0.72 5.51 -1.79
N ILE A 15 0.11 4.56 -1.34
CA ILE A 15 1.11 4.82 -0.29
C ILE A 15 2.18 5.80 -0.77
N LEU A 16 2.68 5.65 -1.99
CA LEU A 16 3.74 6.51 -2.55
C LEU A 16 3.27 7.94 -2.84
N ASN A 17 1.96 8.16 -2.96
CA ASN A 17 1.37 9.49 -3.13
C ASN A 17 1.11 10.21 -1.80
N LEU A 18 1.34 9.56 -0.64
CA LEU A 18 1.15 10.19 0.67
C LEU A 18 2.21 11.28 0.87
N LYS A 19 1.78 12.47 1.31
CA LYS A 19 2.70 13.55 1.63
C LYS A 19 3.45 13.26 2.92
N GLU A 20 4.69 13.73 3.00
CA GLU A 20 5.46 13.66 4.23
C GLU A 20 4.74 14.39 5.37
N GLY A 21 4.68 13.75 6.54
CA GLY A 21 4.00 14.28 7.72
C GLY A 21 2.48 14.00 7.78
N GLU A 22 1.89 13.44 6.72
CA GLU A 22 0.51 12.95 6.74
C GLU A 22 0.49 11.46 7.13
N VAL A 23 -0.57 11.06 7.84
CA VAL A 23 -0.83 9.67 8.20
C VAL A 23 -2.14 9.21 7.57
N MET A 24 -2.20 7.94 7.19
CA MET A 24 -3.40 7.36 6.60
C MET A 24 -3.66 5.97 7.19
N SER A 25 -4.92 5.62 7.43
CA SER A 25 -5.27 4.31 7.96
C SER A 25 -5.18 3.23 6.87
N TYR A 26 -4.83 2.00 7.25
CA TYR A 26 -4.78 0.87 6.30
C TYR A 26 -6.12 0.60 5.61
N ARG A 27 -7.24 0.91 6.28
CA ARG A 27 -8.57 0.80 5.68
C ARG A 27 -8.74 1.83 4.57
N ASP A 28 -8.34 3.07 4.81
CA ASP A 28 -8.54 4.16 3.85
C ASP A 28 -7.58 3.99 2.66
N VAL A 29 -6.34 3.54 2.89
CA VAL A 29 -5.41 3.13 1.82
C VAL A 29 -6.03 2.04 0.95
N ALA A 30 -6.61 1.00 1.57
CA ALA A 30 -7.27 -0.07 0.84
C ALA A 30 -8.48 0.44 0.04
N HIS A 31 -9.27 1.34 0.63
CA HIS A 31 -10.44 1.92 -0.03
C HIS A 31 -10.06 2.77 -1.25
N LEU A 32 -9.02 3.60 -1.12
CA LEU A 32 -8.47 4.40 -2.23
C LEU A 32 -7.85 3.51 -3.32
N ALA A 33 -7.29 2.36 -2.95
CA ALA A 33 -6.82 1.34 -3.89
C ALA A 33 -7.98 0.53 -4.54
N GLY A 34 -9.24 0.83 -4.24
CA GLY A 34 -10.42 0.14 -4.77
C GLY A 34 -10.73 -1.21 -4.11
N LEU A 35 -10.20 -1.46 -2.91
CA LEU A 35 -10.35 -2.70 -2.16
C LEU A 35 -11.25 -2.50 -0.94
N SER A 36 -12.50 -2.95 -1.03
CA SER A 36 -13.51 -2.81 0.02
C SER A 36 -13.18 -3.52 1.35
N ASN A 37 -12.36 -4.57 1.32
CA ASN A 37 -11.88 -5.31 2.51
C ASN A 37 -10.36 -5.55 2.50
N GLY A 38 -9.59 -4.58 1.97
CA GLY A 38 -8.16 -4.74 1.67
C GLY A 38 -7.18 -4.41 2.80
N ALA A 39 -7.62 -4.00 3.99
CA ALA A 39 -6.71 -3.49 5.04
C ALA A 39 -5.58 -4.48 5.43
N ARG A 40 -5.88 -5.78 5.51
CA ARG A 40 -4.86 -6.81 5.76
C ARG A 40 -3.87 -6.96 4.59
N GLN A 41 -4.32 -6.71 3.36
CA GLN A 41 -3.43 -6.73 2.20
C GLN A 41 -2.44 -5.58 2.28
N VAL A 42 -2.88 -4.38 2.70
CA VAL A 42 -1.99 -3.23 2.90
C VAL A 42 -0.85 -3.56 3.88
N SER A 43 -1.16 -4.15 5.03
CA SER A 43 -0.15 -4.60 5.99
C SER A 43 0.82 -5.64 5.39
N ARG A 44 0.32 -6.59 4.60
CA ARG A 44 1.17 -7.57 3.89
C ARG A 44 2.08 -6.89 2.86
N VAL A 45 1.57 -5.92 2.12
CA VAL A 45 2.36 -5.14 1.15
C VAL A 45 3.44 -4.36 1.87
N LEU A 46 3.13 -3.63 2.94
CA LEU A 46 4.14 -2.93 3.75
C LEU A 46 5.23 -3.90 4.23
N HIS A 47 4.85 -5.05 4.80
CA HIS A 47 5.82 -6.03 5.27
C HIS A 47 6.71 -6.61 4.16
N SER A 48 6.13 -7.00 3.02
CA SER A 48 6.85 -7.69 1.94
C SER A 48 7.56 -6.75 0.95
N MET A 49 7.12 -5.50 0.85
CA MET A 49 7.55 -4.54 -0.16
C MET A 49 8.30 -3.33 0.42
N SER A 50 8.26 -3.08 1.74
CA SER A 50 8.94 -1.91 2.34
C SER A 50 10.42 -1.85 2.00
N LYS A 51 11.18 -2.94 2.15
CA LYS A 51 12.62 -2.97 1.82
C LYS A 51 12.89 -2.72 0.33
N LYS A 52 11.97 -3.14 -0.55
CA LYS A 52 12.14 -3.07 -2.00
C LYS A 52 11.78 -1.69 -2.56
N TYR A 53 10.76 -1.04 -1.99
CA TYR A 53 10.24 0.25 -2.47
C TYR A 53 10.56 1.42 -1.53
N GLY A 54 11.30 1.19 -0.45
CA GLY A 54 11.62 2.23 0.54
C GLY A 54 10.37 2.81 1.20
N LEU A 55 9.34 1.98 1.43
CA LEU A 55 8.07 2.49 1.94
C LEU A 55 8.25 3.02 3.37
N PRO A 56 7.81 4.27 3.64
CA PRO A 56 7.76 4.82 4.98
C PRO A 56 6.60 4.15 5.71
N TRP A 57 6.91 3.14 6.51
CA TRP A 57 5.94 2.61 7.47
C TRP A 57 5.69 3.61 8.59
#